data_AF-A0A8J6Q5F2-F1
#
_entry.id   AF-A0A8J6Q5F2-F1
#
_cell.length_a   1.000
_cell.length_b   1.000
_cell.length_c   1.000
_cell.angle_alpha   90.00
_cell.angle_beta   90.00
_cell.angle_gamma   90.00
#
_symmetry.space_group_name_H-M   'P 1'
#
loop_
_entity.id
_entity.type
_entity.pdbx_description
1 polymer ?
#
loop_
_entity_poly.entity_id
_entity_poly.type
_entity_poly.pdbx_seq_one_letter_code
_entity_poly.pdbx_strand_id
1 'polypeptide(L)'
;MKFIKITLFLFFGLSLTNCASRYQTINPTSVNYVSKTETKGIQLEYRYSLLERKYSKKEIKKGVKVVAFKITNHSDKDIIFGDNVTFKYTNGEAVQVLETEQTFKTLKQQSALYLLYLLLTPVNFYTSTTNSYGVEEQTSSTPIGLVLGPGIAAGNVIQASSANKKFKTELQNYDLNGTVIKPGETKHGLIGIKSFHHDTLKLNVE
;
A
#
# COMPACT_ATOMS: atom_id res chain seq x y z
N MET A 1 18.52 -27.16 -24.21
CA MET A 1 17.10 -27.32 -23.81
C MET A 1 16.87 -27.38 -22.29
N LYS A 2 17.67 -28.08 -21.48
CA LYS A 2 17.44 -28.17 -20.01
C LYS A 2 17.48 -26.82 -19.28
N PHE A 3 18.41 -25.93 -19.63
CA PHE A 3 18.50 -24.58 -19.04
C PHE A 3 17.28 -23.70 -19.32
N ILE A 4 16.76 -23.70 -20.56
CA ILE A 4 15.56 -22.92 -20.94
C ILE A 4 14.33 -23.34 -20.12
N LYS A 5 14.15 -24.65 -19.90
CA LYS A 5 13.03 -25.19 -19.10
C LYS A 5 13.11 -24.74 -17.63
N ILE A 6 14.32 -24.73 -17.06
CA ILE A 6 14.57 -24.28 -15.68
C ILE A 6 14.31 -22.76 -15.56
N THR A 7 14.77 -21.96 -16.53
CA THR A 7 14.54 -20.50 -16.55
C THR A 7 13.05 -20.16 -16.67
N LEU A 8 12.30 -20.88 -17.51
CA LEU A 8 10.86 -20.69 -17.69
C LEU A 8 10.08 -21.03 -16.41
N PHE A 9 10.48 -22.10 -15.71
CA PHE A 9 9.84 -22.52 -14.46
C PHE A 9 10.11 -21.53 -13.32
N LEU A 10 11.34 -21.01 -13.21
CA LEU A 10 11.71 -19.93 -12.29
C LEU A 10 10.93 -18.64 -12.58
N PHE A 11 10.78 -18.28 -13.84
CA PHE A 11 9.99 -17.11 -14.26
C PHE A 11 8.50 -17.26 -13.87
N PHE A 12 7.93 -18.46 -14.05
CA PHE A 12 6.56 -18.75 -13.65
C PHE A 12 6.37 -18.68 -12.13
N GLY A 13 7.28 -19.27 -11.35
CA GLY A 13 7.27 -19.18 -9.88
C GLY A 13 7.35 -17.74 -9.35
N LEU A 14 8.18 -16.89 -9.97
CA LEU A 14 8.28 -15.47 -9.62
C LEU A 14 6.97 -14.71 -9.92
N SER A 15 6.26 -15.08 -11.00
CA SER A 15 5.00 -14.43 -11.40
C SER A 15 3.83 -14.71 -10.44
N LEU A 16 3.86 -15.82 -9.69
CA LEU A 16 2.84 -16.19 -8.71
C LEU A 16 2.92 -15.35 -7.42
N THR A 17 4.06 -14.73 -7.12
CA THR A 17 4.20 -13.83 -5.95
C THR A 17 3.60 -12.44 -6.18
N ASN A 18 3.15 -12.16 -7.41
CA ASN A 18 2.72 -10.84 -7.79
C ASN A 18 1.21 -10.60 -7.66
N CYS A 19 0.43 -11.55 -7.13
CA CYS A 19 -1.02 -11.41 -6.88
C CYS A 19 -1.35 -10.21 -5.98
N ALA A 20 -2.54 -9.63 -6.17
CA ALA A 20 -3.09 -8.54 -5.37
C ALA A 20 -3.03 -8.85 -3.87
N SER A 21 -2.55 -7.87 -3.10
CA SER A 21 -2.54 -7.97 -1.65
C SER A 21 -3.81 -7.38 -1.06
N ARG A 22 -4.30 -7.96 0.03
CA ARG A 22 -5.31 -7.31 0.87
C ARG A 22 -4.72 -6.03 1.50
N TYR A 23 -5.57 -5.04 1.74
CA TYR A 23 -5.25 -3.90 2.59
C TYR A 23 -5.65 -4.21 4.04
N GLN A 24 -4.72 -4.01 4.95
CA GLN A 24 -4.95 -4.07 6.39
C GLN A 24 -5.17 -2.65 6.90
N THR A 25 -6.33 -2.43 7.50
CA THR A 25 -6.71 -1.14 8.08
C THR A 25 -5.75 -0.79 9.19
N ILE A 26 -5.27 0.46 9.21
CA ILE A 26 -4.31 0.96 10.20
C ILE A 26 -5.01 1.23 11.53
N ASN A 27 -6.21 1.81 11.46
CA ASN A 27 -7.02 2.28 12.57
C ASN A 27 -6.21 3.14 13.56
N PRO A 28 -5.96 4.43 13.23
CA PRO A 28 -5.10 5.34 14.01
C PRO A 28 -5.41 5.39 15.51
N THR A 29 -6.67 5.25 15.90
CA THR A 29 -7.09 5.29 17.31
C THR A 29 -6.56 4.10 18.13
N SER A 30 -6.22 2.99 17.47
CA SER A 30 -5.70 1.77 18.10
C SER A 30 -4.19 1.57 17.92
N VAL A 31 -3.52 2.51 17.23
CA VAL A 31 -2.07 2.41 16.98
C VAL A 31 -1.31 2.57 18.29
N ASN A 32 -0.37 1.67 18.57
CA ASN A 32 0.62 1.88 19.62
C ASN A 32 1.68 2.88 19.11
N TYR A 33 1.56 4.14 19.52
CA TYR A 33 2.46 5.23 19.13
C TYR A 33 3.79 5.11 19.91
N VAL A 34 4.90 5.02 19.18
CA VAL A 34 6.23 4.76 19.76
C VAL A 34 7.08 6.02 19.86
N SER A 35 6.75 7.07 19.10
CA SER A 35 7.47 8.33 19.09
C SER A 35 6.59 9.42 19.69
N LYS A 36 7.17 10.25 20.57
CA LYS A 36 6.49 11.35 21.24
C LYS A 36 7.39 12.58 21.28
N THR A 37 6.80 13.75 20.99
CA THR A 37 7.42 15.07 21.10
C THR A 37 6.40 16.07 21.61
N GLU A 38 6.86 17.18 22.19
CA GLU A 38 6.00 18.24 22.69
C GLU A 38 6.56 19.60 22.28
N THR A 39 5.70 20.47 21.76
CA THR A 39 6.06 21.84 21.34
C THR A 39 4.98 22.80 21.79
N LYS A 40 5.34 23.82 22.59
CA LYS A 40 4.42 24.88 23.06
C LYS A 40 3.09 24.35 23.63
N GLY A 41 3.12 23.27 24.43
CA GLY A 41 1.92 22.67 25.02
C GLY A 41 1.09 21.81 24.06
N ILE A 42 1.61 21.47 22.88
CA ILE A 42 0.97 20.53 21.96
C ILE A 42 1.81 19.26 21.91
N GLN A 43 1.20 18.15 22.29
CA GLN A 43 1.82 16.83 22.26
C GLN A 43 1.57 16.17 20.90
N LEU A 44 2.65 15.71 20.28
CA LEU A 44 2.65 14.94 19.05
C LEU A 44 3.16 13.53 19.33
N GLU A 45 2.32 12.54 19.06
CA GLU A 45 2.65 11.13 19.04
C GLU A 45 2.53 10.61 17.60
N TYR A 46 3.49 9.80 17.15
CA TYR A 46 3.47 9.29 15.77
C TYR A 46 4.09 7.91 15.62
N ARG A 47 3.75 7.25 14.50
CA ARG A 47 4.32 5.95 14.12
C ARG A 47 4.43 5.80 12.61
N TYR A 48 5.59 5.29 12.18
CA TYR A 48 5.89 4.88 10.82
C TYR A 48 5.62 3.39 10.58
N SER A 49 5.80 2.95 9.32
CA SER A 49 5.79 1.54 8.92
C SER A 49 4.47 0.83 9.27
N LEU A 50 3.37 1.45 8.87
CA LEU A 50 2.01 1.00 9.16
C LEU A 50 1.42 0.12 8.05
N LEU A 51 1.91 0.30 6.83
CA LEU A 51 1.45 -0.46 5.67
C LEU A 51 2.17 -1.80 5.58
N GLU A 52 1.51 -2.77 4.95
CA GLU A 52 2.05 -4.11 4.75
C GLU A 52 2.15 -4.50 3.26
N ARG A 53 2.93 -5.55 2.98
CA ARG A 53 3.02 -6.23 1.69
C ARG A 53 3.28 -5.28 0.51
N LYS A 54 2.35 -5.16 -0.45
CA LYS A 54 2.56 -4.33 -1.64
C LYS A 54 2.52 -2.84 -1.34
N TYR A 55 1.79 -2.42 -0.30
CA TYR A 55 1.70 -1.01 0.07
C TYR A 55 3.03 -0.54 0.69
N SER A 56 3.61 -1.29 1.65
CA SER A 56 4.93 -0.95 2.20
C SER A 56 6.06 -1.00 1.16
N LYS A 57 6.03 -1.98 0.24
CA LYS A 57 6.96 -2.01 -0.90
C LYS A 57 6.85 -0.74 -1.76
N LYS A 58 5.65 -0.18 -1.90
CA LYS A 58 5.42 1.08 -2.63
C LYS A 58 5.91 2.29 -1.84
N GLU A 59 5.76 2.31 -0.52
CA GLU A 59 6.32 3.39 0.30
C GLU A 59 7.83 3.53 0.06
N ILE A 60 8.55 2.41 0.14
CA ILE A 60 9.98 2.35 -0.12
C ILE A 60 10.29 2.75 -1.57
N LYS A 61 9.62 2.13 -2.56
CA LYS A 61 9.88 2.37 -3.98
C LYS A 61 9.58 3.82 -4.42
N LYS A 62 8.64 4.49 -3.76
CA LYS A 62 8.18 5.84 -4.14
C LYS A 62 8.72 6.95 -3.24
N GLY A 63 9.42 6.60 -2.16
CA GLY A 63 9.90 7.58 -1.17
C GLY A 63 8.74 8.35 -0.55
N VAL A 64 7.66 7.64 -0.21
CA VAL A 64 6.47 8.20 0.45
C VAL A 64 6.17 7.32 1.64
N LYS A 65 5.92 7.91 2.81
CA LYS A 65 5.55 7.18 4.02
C LYS A 65 4.19 7.66 4.50
N VAL A 66 3.30 6.73 4.79
CA VAL A 66 2.07 6.99 5.55
C VAL A 66 2.42 6.89 7.03
N VAL A 67 2.11 7.95 7.76
CA VAL A 67 2.41 8.08 9.18
C VAL A 67 1.11 8.30 9.91
N ALA A 68 0.92 7.55 11.01
CA ALA A 68 -0.17 7.77 11.93
C ALA A 68 0.26 8.82 12.93
N PHE A 69 -0.63 9.76 13.16
CA PHE A 69 -0.44 10.86 14.10
C PHE A 69 -1.52 10.80 15.17
N LYS A 70 -1.15 11.22 16.36
CA LYS A 70 -2.02 11.54 17.47
C LYS A 70 -1.54 12.87 18.02
N ILE A 71 -2.39 13.89 17.92
CA ILE A 71 -2.11 15.24 18.34
C ILE A 71 -3.02 15.56 19.51
N THR A 72 -2.44 15.91 20.66
CA THR A 72 -3.17 16.33 21.85
C THR A 72 -2.83 17.78 22.16
N ASN A 73 -3.84 18.63 22.22
CA ASN A 73 -3.67 20.04 22.50
C ASN A 73 -3.81 20.30 24.01
N HIS A 74 -2.70 20.55 24.71
CA HIS A 74 -2.72 21.00 26.12
C HIS A 74 -2.57 22.53 26.25
N SER A 75 -2.59 23.27 25.14
CA SER A 75 -2.55 24.73 25.16
C SER A 75 -3.93 25.32 25.47
N ASP A 76 -3.97 26.64 25.66
CA ASP A 76 -5.18 27.42 25.90
C ASP A 76 -5.85 27.93 24.61
N LYS A 77 -5.31 27.57 23.43
CA LYS A 77 -5.78 28.06 22.12
C LYS A 77 -6.16 26.91 21.20
N ASP A 78 -7.12 27.17 20.32
CA ASP A 78 -7.42 26.28 19.22
C ASP A 78 -6.22 26.21 18.25
N ILE A 79 -5.93 25.00 17.79
CA ILE A 79 -4.90 24.77 16.76
C ILE A 79 -5.57 24.24 15.50
N ILE A 80 -5.05 24.65 14.35
CA ILE A 80 -5.54 24.26 13.03
C ILE A 80 -4.37 23.64 12.29
N PHE A 81 -4.43 22.31 12.14
CA PHE A 81 -3.35 21.58 11.48
C PHE A 81 -3.31 21.92 9.98
N GLY A 82 -2.12 22.28 9.48
CA GLY A 82 -1.91 22.76 8.12
C GLY A 82 -2.02 24.29 7.95
N ASP A 83 -2.40 25.01 9.02
CA ASP A 83 -2.43 26.47 9.06
C ASP A 83 -1.41 26.97 10.11
N ASN A 84 -1.81 27.12 11.38
CA ASN A 84 -0.91 27.58 12.45
C ASN A 84 -0.04 26.47 13.06
N VAL A 85 -0.28 25.20 12.71
CA VAL A 85 0.52 24.05 13.14
C VAL A 85 0.89 23.18 11.95
N THR A 86 2.18 22.95 11.74
CA THR A 86 2.74 22.12 10.67
C THR A 86 3.79 21.14 11.20
N PHE A 87 4.21 20.18 10.38
CA PHE A 87 5.30 19.27 10.73
C PHE A 87 6.67 19.81 10.28
N LYS A 88 7.67 19.63 11.15
CA LYS A 88 9.10 19.79 10.80
C LYS A 88 9.87 18.56 11.26
N TYR A 89 10.98 18.32 10.59
CA TYR A 89 11.99 17.40 11.09
C TYR A 89 12.75 18.05 12.26
N THR A 90 13.32 17.24 13.14
CA THR A 90 14.09 17.75 14.28
C THR A 90 15.28 18.60 13.85
N ASN A 91 15.89 18.29 12.70
CA ASN A 91 16.97 19.04 12.04
C ASN A 91 16.54 20.46 11.56
N GLY A 92 15.25 20.79 11.62
CA GLY A 92 14.71 22.11 11.23
C GLY A 92 14.11 22.16 9.83
N GLU A 93 14.32 21.14 9.00
CA GLU A 93 13.76 21.08 7.65
C GLU A 93 12.24 20.91 7.68
N ALA A 94 11.56 21.54 6.72
CA ALA A 94 10.12 21.38 6.56
C ALA A 94 9.78 19.97 6.06
N VAL A 95 8.75 19.36 6.66
CA VAL A 95 8.26 18.06 6.20
C VAL A 95 7.35 18.29 5.00
N GLN A 96 7.69 17.69 3.87
CA GLN A 96 6.82 17.74 2.70
C GLN A 96 5.63 16.79 2.88
N VAL A 97 4.53 17.35 3.39
CA VAL A 97 3.21 16.71 3.48
C VAL A 97 2.62 16.57 2.08
N LEU A 98 2.07 15.40 1.77
CA LEU A 98 1.36 15.12 0.54
C LEU A 98 -0.14 15.12 0.82
N GLU A 99 -0.91 15.69 -0.11
CA GLU A 99 -2.36 15.59 -0.05
C GLU A 99 -2.82 14.12 -0.06
N THR A 100 -3.96 13.87 0.56
CA THR A 100 -4.57 12.54 0.65
C THR A 100 -4.71 11.86 -0.71
N GLU A 101 -5.17 12.58 -1.74
CA GLU A 101 -5.33 12.02 -3.09
C GLU A 101 -3.98 11.70 -3.74
N GLN A 102 -2.96 12.53 -3.54
CA GLN A 102 -1.61 12.28 -4.06
C GLN A 102 -0.97 11.06 -3.39
N THR A 103 -1.12 10.95 -2.08
CA THR A 103 -0.68 9.79 -1.29
C THR A 103 -1.35 8.52 -1.80
N PHE A 104 -2.68 8.54 -1.97
CA PHE A 104 -3.43 7.42 -2.52
C PHE A 104 -2.96 7.04 -3.93
N LYS A 105 -2.88 7.99 -4.87
CA LYS A 105 -2.47 7.73 -6.26
C LYS A 105 -1.06 7.14 -6.33
N THR A 106 -0.16 7.57 -5.45
CA THR A 106 1.23 7.10 -5.40
C THR A 106 1.33 5.67 -4.86
N LEU A 107 0.55 5.35 -3.83
CA LEU A 107 0.68 4.10 -3.07
C LEU A 107 -0.35 3.01 -3.43
N LYS A 108 -1.42 3.31 -4.16
CA LYS A 108 -2.44 2.32 -4.58
C LYS A 108 -1.85 1.16 -5.40
N GLN A 109 -2.38 -0.03 -5.28
CA GLN A 109 -2.01 -1.17 -6.13
C GLN A 109 -2.40 -0.92 -7.60
N GLN A 110 -1.55 -1.34 -8.54
CA GLN A 110 -1.84 -1.24 -9.97
C GLN A 110 -2.72 -2.42 -10.40
N SER A 111 -4.04 -2.21 -10.41
CA SER A 111 -5.01 -3.25 -10.77
C SER A 111 -4.96 -3.65 -12.26
N ALA A 112 -4.69 -2.69 -13.15
CA ALA A 112 -4.68 -2.93 -14.60
C ALA A 112 -3.63 -3.96 -15.06
N LEU A 113 -2.49 -4.05 -14.36
CA LEU A 113 -1.45 -5.05 -14.70
C LEU A 113 -1.93 -6.49 -14.52
N TYR A 114 -2.97 -6.72 -13.70
CA TYR A 114 -3.55 -8.05 -13.54
C TYR A 114 -4.37 -8.50 -14.76
N LEU A 115 -4.75 -7.59 -15.66
CA LEU A 115 -5.37 -7.96 -16.93
C LEU A 115 -4.40 -8.70 -17.85
N LEU A 116 -3.09 -8.61 -17.62
CA LEU A 116 -2.10 -9.41 -18.36
C LEU A 116 -2.26 -10.91 -18.12
N TYR A 117 -2.93 -11.34 -17.05
CA TYR A 117 -3.29 -12.76 -16.88
C TYR A 117 -4.27 -13.25 -17.96
N LEU A 118 -4.97 -12.37 -18.67
CA LEU A 118 -5.78 -12.74 -19.84
C LEU A 118 -4.93 -13.31 -20.99
N LEU A 119 -3.61 -13.08 -21.01
CA LEU A 119 -2.71 -13.72 -21.96
C LEU A 119 -2.57 -15.23 -21.73
N LEU A 120 -3.06 -15.76 -20.60
CA LEU A 120 -3.16 -17.20 -20.34
C LEU A 120 -4.43 -17.83 -20.93
N THR A 121 -5.32 -17.03 -21.53
CA THR A 121 -6.58 -17.52 -22.13
C THR A 121 -6.40 -18.59 -23.22
N PRO A 122 -5.43 -18.51 -24.14
CA PRO A 122 -5.27 -19.52 -25.20
C PRO A 122 -4.53 -20.80 -24.74
N VAL A 123 -4.26 -20.96 -23.44
CA VAL A 123 -3.54 -22.14 -22.91
C VAL A 123 -4.42 -23.39 -22.96
N ASN A 124 -3.87 -24.47 -23.51
CA ASN A 124 -4.47 -25.80 -23.54
C ASN A 124 -3.62 -26.78 -22.71
N PHE A 125 -4.29 -27.72 -22.07
CA PHE A 125 -3.66 -28.86 -21.39
C PHE A 125 -3.74 -30.08 -22.31
N TYR A 126 -2.59 -30.67 -22.62
CA TYR A 126 -2.48 -31.81 -23.51
C TYR A 126 -2.08 -33.06 -22.72
N THR A 127 -2.67 -34.20 -23.07
CA THR A 127 -2.21 -35.51 -22.59
C THR A 127 -1.72 -36.33 -23.77
N SER A 128 -0.65 -37.09 -23.58
CA SER A 128 -0.10 -37.98 -24.59
C SER A 128 0.13 -39.38 -24.01
N THR A 129 0.03 -40.37 -24.89
CA THR A 129 0.28 -41.79 -24.60
C THR A 129 1.29 -42.31 -25.61
N THR A 130 2.27 -43.09 -25.15
CA THR A 130 3.22 -43.74 -26.05
C THR A 130 2.60 -45.02 -26.59
N ASN A 131 2.52 -45.15 -27.92
CA ASN A 131 2.01 -46.35 -28.57
C ASN A 131 3.02 -47.51 -28.51
N SER A 132 2.61 -48.71 -28.95
CA SER A 132 3.45 -49.92 -28.95
C SER A 132 4.70 -49.84 -29.84
N TYR A 133 4.80 -48.81 -30.69
CA TYR A 133 5.95 -48.53 -31.54
C TYR A 133 6.88 -47.44 -30.96
N GLY A 134 6.63 -46.98 -29.73
CA GLY A 134 7.44 -45.97 -29.07
C GLY A 134 7.16 -44.52 -29.52
N VAL A 135 6.09 -44.29 -30.29
CA VAL A 135 5.71 -42.96 -30.78
C VAL A 135 4.73 -42.32 -29.79
N GLU A 136 4.97 -41.06 -29.42
CA GLU A 136 4.04 -40.27 -28.61
C GLU A 136 2.83 -39.84 -29.46
N GLU A 137 1.63 -40.25 -29.05
CA GLU A 137 0.37 -39.81 -29.65
C GLU A 137 -0.39 -38.94 -28.64
N GLN A 138 -0.84 -37.76 -29.10
CA GLN A 138 -1.65 -36.87 -28.28
C GLN A 138 -3.07 -37.44 -28.13
N THR A 139 -3.48 -37.70 -26.90
CA THR A 139 -4.74 -38.36 -26.57
C THR A 139 -5.87 -37.37 -26.31
N SER A 140 -5.57 -36.18 -25.78
CA SER A 140 -6.59 -35.14 -25.56
C SER A 140 -6.01 -33.71 -25.49
N SER A 141 -6.89 -32.73 -25.70
CA SER A 141 -6.62 -31.29 -25.53
C SER A 141 -7.78 -30.64 -24.77
N THR A 142 -7.51 -30.10 -23.58
CA THR A 142 -8.50 -29.39 -22.75
C THR A 142 -8.14 -27.90 -22.66
N PRO A 143 -9.02 -26.97 -23.10
CA PRO A 143 -8.73 -25.54 -23.10
C PRO A 143 -8.87 -24.90 -21.70
N ILE A 144 -7.96 -25.23 -20.80
CA ILE A 144 -7.97 -24.75 -19.40
C ILE A 144 -7.77 -23.23 -19.29
N GLY A 145 -7.15 -22.61 -20.30
CA GLY A 145 -6.85 -21.18 -20.35
C GLY A 145 -8.08 -20.29 -20.27
N LEU A 146 -9.23 -20.74 -20.82
CA LEU A 146 -10.49 -20.00 -20.81
C LEU A 146 -11.01 -19.71 -19.40
N VAL A 147 -10.67 -20.55 -18.42
CA VAL A 147 -10.99 -20.33 -17.01
C VAL A 147 -9.79 -19.72 -16.28
N LEU A 148 -8.58 -20.21 -16.54
CA LEU A 148 -7.37 -19.81 -15.84
C LEU A 148 -7.07 -18.32 -16.01
N GLY A 149 -7.01 -17.83 -17.24
CA GLY A 149 -6.65 -16.43 -17.53
C GLY A 149 -7.66 -15.44 -16.96
N PRO A 150 -8.95 -15.52 -17.37
CA PRO A 150 -10.01 -14.66 -16.85
C PRO A 150 -10.22 -14.78 -15.34
N GLY A 151 -10.18 -15.99 -14.78
CA GLY A 151 -10.37 -16.22 -13.35
C GLY A 151 -9.30 -15.55 -12.49
N ILE A 152 -8.03 -15.71 -12.85
CA ILE A 152 -6.92 -15.05 -12.14
C ILE A 152 -6.99 -13.54 -12.33
N ALA A 153 -7.22 -13.06 -13.56
CA ALA A 153 -7.32 -11.64 -13.86
C ALA A 153 -8.42 -10.97 -13.03
N ALA A 154 -9.65 -11.51 -13.08
CA ALA A 154 -10.80 -10.97 -12.38
C ALA A 154 -10.58 -10.96 -10.86
N GLY A 155 -10.12 -12.09 -10.29
CA GLY A 155 -9.86 -12.19 -8.85
C GLY A 155 -8.86 -11.13 -8.34
N ASN A 156 -7.75 -10.95 -9.06
CA ASN A 156 -6.74 -9.97 -8.70
C ASN A 156 -7.22 -8.52 -8.88
N VAL A 157 -7.94 -8.21 -9.96
CA VAL A 157 -8.50 -6.87 -10.20
C VAL A 157 -9.48 -6.49 -9.09
N ILE A 158 -10.39 -7.39 -8.73
CA ILE A 158 -11.39 -7.17 -7.68
C ILE A 158 -10.70 -6.97 -6.33
N GLN A 159 -9.76 -7.85 -5.98
CA GLN A 159 -9.04 -7.78 -4.71
C GLN A 159 -8.24 -6.48 -4.58
N ALA A 160 -7.53 -6.07 -5.64
CA ALA A 160 -6.76 -4.84 -5.64
C ALA A 160 -7.66 -3.59 -5.60
N SER A 161 -8.78 -3.60 -6.32
CA SER A 161 -9.73 -2.48 -6.34
C SER A 161 -10.40 -2.29 -4.97
N SER A 162 -10.82 -3.40 -4.34
CA SER A 162 -11.38 -3.38 -2.98
C SER A 162 -10.36 -2.90 -1.94
N ALA A 163 -9.12 -3.41 -1.99
CA ALA A 163 -8.03 -2.97 -1.12
C ALA A 163 -7.72 -1.48 -1.29
N ASN A 164 -7.63 -1.01 -2.54
CA ASN A 164 -7.42 0.41 -2.86
C ASN A 164 -8.55 1.30 -2.36
N LYS A 165 -9.81 0.86 -2.49
CA LYS A 165 -10.96 1.61 -1.97
C LYS A 165 -10.85 1.77 -0.45
N LYS A 166 -10.57 0.69 0.28
CA LYS A 166 -10.40 0.73 1.74
C LYS A 166 -9.27 1.67 2.16
N PHE A 167 -8.12 1.57 1.49
CA PHE A 167 -6.98 2.47 1.76
C PHE A 167 -7.34 3.94 1.51
N LYS A 168 -8.00 4.24 0.39
CA LYS A 168 -8.44 5.61 0.07
C LYS A 168 -9.39 6.14 1.14
N THR A 169 -10.42 5.37 1.47
CA THR A 169 -11.42 5.76 2.49
C THR A 169 -10.76 6.01 3.84
N GLU A 170 -9.80 5.18 4.24
CA GLU A 170 -9.12 5.38 5.52
C GLU A 170 -8.26 6.66 5.53
N LEU A 171 -7.50 6.93 4.45
CA LEU A 171 -6.76 8.20 4.35
C LEU A 171 -7.70 9.41 4.42
N GLN A 172 -8.84 9.37 3.73
CA GLN A 172 -9.82 10.46 3.72
C GLN A 172 -10.49 10.68 5.08
N ASN A 173 -10.86 9.59 5.76
CA ASN A 173 -11.53 9.66 7.06
C ASN A 173 -10.62 10.17 8.18
N TYR A 174 -9.31 10.05 8.01
CA TYR A 174 -8.31 10.44 9.00
C TYR A 174 -7.36 11.54 8.49
N ASP A 175 -7.79 12.34 7.51
CA ASP A 175 -7.03 13.52 7.08
C ASP A 175 -7.08 14.58 8.19
N LEU A 176 -5.92 15.08 8.62
CA LEU A 176 -5.83 16.14 9.63
C LEU A 176 -5.76 17.53 9.02
N ASN A 177 -5.52 17.67 7.71
CA ASN A 177 -5.39 18.99 7.10
C ASN A 177 -6.67 19.81 7.27
N GLY A 178 -6.53 21.02 7.80
CA GLY A 178 -7.64 21.92 8.13
C GLY A 178 -8.45 21.51 9.38
N THR A 179 -8.01 20.49 10.12
CA THR A 179 -8.72 20.06 11.34
C THR A 179 -8.42 21.01 12.49
N VAL A 180 -9.47 21.52 13.12
CA VAL A 180 -9.40 22.27 14.38
C VAL A 180 -9.30 21.29 15.55
N ILE A 181 -8.34 21.52 16.44
CA ILE A 181 -8.13 20.75 17.67
C ILE A 181 -8.22 21.72 18.85
N LYS A 182 -9.29 21.59 19.63
CA LYS A 182 -9.56 22.49 20.76
C LYS A 182 -8.66 22.20 21.97
N PRO A 183 -8.50 23.14 22.91
CA PRO A 183 -7.87 22.89 24.20
C PRO A 183 -8.42 21.62 24.88
N GLY A 184 -7.51 20.73 25.31
CA GLY A 184 -7.81 19.43 25.91
C GLY A 184 -8.17 18.32 24.92
N GLU A 185 -8.33 18.63 23.63
CA GLU A 185 -8.76 17.65 22.62
C GLU A 185 -7.58 16.82 22.09
N THR A 186 -7.87 15.56 21.75
CA THR A 186 -6.96 14.68 20.99
C THR A 186 -7.58 14.32 19.64
N LYS A 187 -6.82 14.49 18.57
CA LYS A 187 -7.18 14.00 17.23
C LYS A 187 -6.18 12.96 16.75
N HIS A 188 -6.68 11.99 16.01
CA HIS A 188 -5.88 10.96 15.35
C HIS A 188 -5.97 11.14 13.84
N GLY A 189 -4.88 10.86 13.14
CA GLY A 189 -4.81 11.08 11.71
C GLY A 189 -3.83 10.19 10.97
N LEU A 190 -3.94 10.22 9.65
CA LEU A 190 -3.04 9.60 8.69
C LEU A 190 -2.60 10.65 7.68
N ILE A 191 -1.29 10.85 7.57
CA ILE A 191 -0.74 11.77 6.58
C ILE A 191 0.36 11.06 5.79
N GLY A 192 0.35 11.25 4.48
CA GLY A 192 1.47 10.88 3.62
C GLY A 192 2.54 11.96 3.63
N ILE A 193 3.79 11.57 3.84
CA ILE A 193 4.94 12.47 3.74
C ILE A 193 5.93 11.97 2.69
N LYS A 194 6.61 12.90 2.01
CA LYS A 194 7.73 12.56 1.14
C LYS A 194 8.98 12.32 2.00
N SER A 195 9.39 11.06 2.13
CA SER A 195 10.66 10.71 2.78
C SER A 195 11.08 9.27 2.44
N PHE A 196 12.39 9.05 2.38
CA PHE A 196 12.99 7.71 2.32
C PHE A 196 13.34 7.17 3.72
N HIS A 197 13.44 8.03 4.73
CA HIS A 197 13.95 7.70 6.06
C HIS A 197 12.90 7.92 7.17
N HIS A 198 13.13 7.32 8.34
CA HIS A 198 12.27 7.44 9.51
C HIS A 198 12.79 8.54 10.42
N ASP A 199 12.80 9.76 9.89
CA ASP A 199 13.36 10.91 10.61
C ASP A 199 12.43 11.35 11.74
N THR A 200 13.00 11.92 12.78
CA THR A 200 12.22 12.38 13.93
C THR A 200 11.40 13.61 13.54
N LEU A 201 10.10 13.55 13.79
CA LEU A 201 9.16 14.65 13.56
C LEU A 201 8.93 15.44 14.85
N LYS A 202 8.70 16.74 14.69
CA LYS A 202 8.19 17.65 15.72
C LYS A 202 7.15 18.58 15.10
N LEU A 203 6.32 19.20 15.95
CA LEU A 203 5.42 20.27 15.51
C LEU A 203 6.18 21.58 15.39
N ASN A 204 5.83 22.34 14.35
CA ASN A 204 6.14 23.75 14.20
C ASN A 204 4.84 24.54 14.44
N VAL A 205 4.86 25.40 15.44
CA VAL A 205 3.71 26.20 15.88
C VAL A 205 4.06 27.66 15.64
N GLU A 206 3.30 28.33 14.80
CA GLU A 206 3.48 29.77 14.51
C GLU A 206 2.97 30.63 15.66
#